data_AF-A0A7W7W774-F1
#
_entry.id   AF-A0A7W7W774-F1
#
_cell.length_a   1.000
_cell.length_b   1.000
_cell.length_c   1.000
_cell.angle_alpha   90.00
_cell.angle_beta   90.00
_cell.angle_gamma   90.00
#
_symmetry.space_group_name_H-M   'P 1'
#
loop_
_entity.id
_entity.type
_entity.pdbx_description
1 polymer ?
#
loop_
_entity_poly.entity_id
_entity_poly.type
_entity_poly.pdbx_seq_one_letter_code
_entity_poly.pdbx_strand_id
1 'polypeptide(L)'
;MPEVMGVNVLDLILVVLVLLFAMSGYRQGFIVGVMSFAGFIGGGVLAALGAPPLIQDLVANASQQALLAIAVVFLCAALGQFLASYVGALVRNRVTWDSARVLDAIGGTLVSGLSVLLVSWLIGSAVANSALPVVTSQVQQSRVLHEVDRLMPDAAHTWFSAFRKIVDQSAFPQVFSGLGTGEPAEVEPPDPEVLATPELREASESVVKVLGTAPECQRRVEGTGFVYEDGRVMTNAHVVAGVTEDLRVVTRSGQQLTATVVVYDAQQDIAVLDVPELNLEPLDFETEAAKGDDAVIAGFPRNDGFTVVPARIRAEQTAQGPDFYHSEQVSRDIYQVRSVVRPGNSGGPLLSLDGTVYGVVFAAATNEDETGYVLTAEEVSENAETGAASSDPVSTQTCD
;
A
#
# COMPACT_ATOMS: atom_id res chain seq x y z
N MET A 1 -17.18 -28.45 9.76
CA MET A 1 -16.96 -29.60 8.83
C MET A 1 -15.46 -29.86 8.85
N PRO A 2 -15.02 -31.12 9.00
CA PRO A 2 -13.72 -31.43 9.56
C PRO A 2 -12.57 -31.11 8.59
N GLU A 3 -11.49 -30.59 9.17
CA GLU A 3 -10.16 -30.47 8.56
C GLU A 3 -9.72 -31.84 8.02
N VAL A 4 -9.64 -31.96 6.69
CA VAL A 4 -9.04 -33.11 6.03
C VAL A 4 -7.92 -32.59 5.14
N MET A 5 -6.69 -32.81 5.60
CA MET A 5 -5.39 -32.56 4.93
C MET A 5 -5.04 -31.07 4.67
N GLY A 6 -4.01 -30.57 5.36
CA GLY A 6 -3.42 -29.24 5.19
C GLY A 6 -2.70 -29.02 3.84
N VAL A 7 -3.38 -29.31 2.74
CA VAL A 7 -2.93 -29.05 1.37
C VAL A 7 -3.76 -27.88 0.84
N ASN A 8 -3.07 -26.79 0.54
CA ASN A 8 -3.67 -25.61 -0.08
C ASN A 8 -4.27 -25.98 -1.45
N VAL A 9 -5.50 -25.55 -1.73
CA VAL A 9 -6.20 -25.89 -2.98
C VAL A 9 -5.47 -25.30 -4.18
N LEU A 10 -4.91 -24.09 -4.02
CA LEU A 10 -4.06 -23.47 -5.04
C LEU A 10 -2.82 -24.31 -5.32
N ASP A 11 -2.13 -24.81 -4.28
CA ASP A 11 -0.95 -25.69 -4.47
C ASP A 11 -1.31 -26.95 -5.26
N LEU A 12 -2.47 -27.57 -4.98
CA LEU A 12 -2.94 -28.73 -5.73
C LEU A 12 -3.18 -28.39 -7.21
N ILE A 13 -3.86 -27.27 -7.48
CA ILE A 13 -4.13 -26.79 -8.84
C ILE A 13 -2.81 -26.52 -9.57
N LEU A 14 -1.86 -25.83 -8.93
CA LEU A 14 -0.56 -25.50 -9.50
C LEU A 14 0.25 -26.75 -9.82
N VAL A 15 0.31 -27.73 -8.91
CA VAL A 15 1.01 -28.99 -9.17
C VAL A 15 0.40 -29.73 -10.37
N VAL A 16 -0.93 -29.81 -10.44
CA VAL A 16 -1.61 -30.44 -11.58
C VAL A 16 -1.32 -29.68 -12.89
N LEU A 17 -1.40 -28.35 -12.88
CA LEU A 17 -1.08 -27.53 -14.04
C LEU A 17 0.37 -27.70 -14.48
N VAL A 18 1.32 -27.65 -13.56
CA VAL A 18 2.74 -27.86 -13.87
C VAL A 18 2.98 -29.23 -14.50
N LEU A 19 2.34 -30.30 -14.00
CA LEU A 19 2.44 -31.63 -14.60
C LEU A 19 1.84 -31.68 -16.01
N LEU A 20 0.64 -31.10 -16.21
CA LEU A 20 0.00 -31.04 -17.53
C LEU A 20 0.85 -30.28 -18.55
N PHE A 21 1.37 -29.12 -18.15
CA PHE A 21 2.21 -28.29 -19.01
C PHE A 21 3.58 -28.90 -19.23
N ALA A 22 4.17 -29.58 -18.26
CA ALA A 22 5.40 -30.35 -18.45
C ALA A 22 5.18 -31.46 -19.50
N MET A 23 4.08 -32.23 -19.39
CA MET A 23 3.73 -33.26 -20.38
C MET A 23 3.48 -32.68 -21.77
N SER A 24 2.81 -31.54 -21.87
CA SER A 24 2.64 -30.81 -23.13
C SER A 24 3.99 -30.36 -23.70
N GLY A 25 4.84 -29.78 -22.84
CA GLY A 25 6.18 -29.32 -23.16
C GLY A 25 7.09 -30.41 -23.70
N TYR A 26 7.02 -31.63 -23.14
CA TYR A 26 7.74 -32.79 -23.66
C TYR A 26 7.42 -33.07 -25.13
N ARG A 27 6.13 -32.94 -25.50
CA ARG A 27 5.66 -33.20 -26.87
C ARG A 27 6.02 -32.08 -27.82
N GLN A 28 5.91 -30.83 -27.35
CA GLN A 28 6.15 -29.63 -28.15
C GLN A 28 7.64 -29.32 -28.36
N GLY A 29 8.49 -29.64 -27.37
CA GLY A 29 9.91 -29.34 -27.38
C GLY A 29 10.26 -27.95 -26.82
N PHE A 30 11.51 -27.80 -26.40
CA PHE A 30 12.09 -26.59 -25.82
C PHE A 30 11.94 -25.38 -26.74
N ILE A 31 12.29 -25.52 -28.03
CA ILE A 31 12.26 -24.40 -28.98
C ILE A 31 10.84 -23.81 -29.09
N VAL A 32 9.84 -24.68 -29.19
CA VAL A 32 8.43 -24.27 -29.26
C VAL A 32 7.99 -23.71 -27.92
N GLY A 33 8.40 -24.32 -26.79
CA GLY A 33 8.08 -23.86 -25.45
C GLY A 33 8.57 -22.43 -25.16
N VAL A 34 9.84 -22.14 -25.46
CA VAL A 34 10.42 -20.80 -25.27
C VAL A 34 9.72 -19.77 -26.15
N MET A 35 9.51 -20.09 -27.43
CA MET A 35 8.80 -19.18 -28.35
C MET A 35 7.36 -18.94 -27.90
N SER A 36 6.65 -20.00 -27.50
CA SER A 36 5.29 -19.93 -26.95
C SER A 36 5.23 -18.97 -25.76
N PHE A 37 6.12 -19.15 -24.79
CA PHE A 37 6.19 -18.31 -23.60
C PHE A 37 6.50 -16.85 -23.94
N ALA A 38 7.50 -16.61 -24.80
CA ALA A 38 7.83 -15.27 -25.25
C ALA A 38 6.67 -14.59 -26.00
N GLY A 39 5.95 -15.36 -26.84
CA GLY A 39 4.77 -14.88 -27.55
C GLY A 39 3.61 -14.55 -26.62
N PHE A 40 3.38 -15.37 -25.59
CA PHE A 40 2.35 -15.13 -24.58
C PHE A 40 2.62 -13.82 -23.82
N ILE A 41 3.82 -13.67 -23.27
CA ILE A 41 4.23 -12.47 -22.53
C ILE A 41 4.20 -11.25 -23.46
N GLY A 42 4.79 -11.34 -24.65
CA GLY A 42 4.82 -10.25 -25.62
C GLY A 42 3.42 -9.80 -26.05
N GLY A 43 2.52 -10.75 -26.34
CA GLY A 43 1.13 -10.45 -26.70
C GLY A 43 0.35 -9.78 -25.56
N GLY A 44 0.54 -10.26 -24.32
CA GLY A 44 -0.08 -9.67 -23.13
C GLY A 44 0.42 -8.24 -22.86
N VAL A 45 1.73 -8.01 -22.93
CA VAL A 45 2.33 -6.69 -22.69
C VAL A 45 1.90 -5.67 -23.75
N LEU A 46 1.93 -6.05 -25.03
CA LEU A 46 1.49 -5.16 -26.11
C LEU A 46 0.03 -4.75 -25.94
N ALA A 47 -0.84 -5.68 -25.51
CA ALA A 47 -2.23 -5.39 -25.23
C ALA A 47 -2.40 -4.52 -23.98
N ALA A 48 -1.69 -4.80 -22.89
CA ALA A 48 -1.77 -4.01 -21.66
C ALA A 48 -1.40 -2.54 -21.91
N LEU A 49 -0.42 -2.28 -22.77
CA LEU A 49 0.03 -0.92 -23.11
C LEU A 49 -0.86 -0.24 -24.17
N GLY A 50 -1.39 -1.00 -25.13
CA GLY A 50 -2.11 -0.45 -26.30
C GLY A 50 -3.63 -0.44 -26.19
N ALA A 51 -4.23 -1.33 -25.39
CA ALA A 51 -5.68 -1.49 -25.30
C ALA A 51 -6.43 -0.39 -24.53
N PRO A 52 -5.89 0.21 -23.44
CA PRO A 52 -6.63 1.20 -22.64
C PRO A 52 -7.27 2.35 -23.43
N PRO A 53 -6.58 3.07 -24.33
CA PRO A 53 -7.20 4.18 -25.07
C PRO A 53 -8.36 3.71 -25.96
N LEU A 54 -8.24 2.53 -26.57
CA LEU A 54 -9.28 1.97 -27.43
C LEU A 54 -10.53 1.55 -26.65
N ILE A 55 -10.34 1.02 -25.44
CA ILE A 55 -11.44 0.53 -24.59
C ILE A 55 -12.22 1.69 -23.96
N GLN A 56 -11.53 2.75 -23.55
CA GLN A 56 -12.15 3.94 -22.96
C GLN A 56 -13.11 4.64 -23.92
N ASP A 57 -12.80 4.65 -25.21
CA ASP A 57 -13.66 5.22 -26.24
C ASP A 57 -14.92 4.36 -26.52
N LEU A 58 -14.89 3.07 -26.18
CA LEU A 58 -15.94 2.10 -26.51
C LEU A 58 -16.95 1.87 -25.38
N VAL A 59 -16.52 1.97 -24.13
CA VAL A 59 -17.31 1.58 -22.96
C VAL A 59 -17.18 2.64 -21.87
N ALA A 60 -18.30 3.17 -21.38
CA ALA A 60 -18.28 4.19 -20.32
C ALA A 60 -18.23 3.61 -18.88
N ASN A 61 -18.73 2.39 -18.68
CA ASN A 61 -18.81 1.76 -17.36
C ASN A 61 -17.48 1.11 -16.96
N ALA A 62 -16.93 1.48 -15.80
CA ALA A 62 -15.63 0.99 -15.31
C ALA A 62 -15.55 -0.55 -15.19
N SER A 63 -16.60 -1.21 -14.69
CA SER A 63 -16.64 -2.68 -14.57
C SER A 63 -16.63 -3.39 -15.92
N GLN A 64 -17.29 -2.82 -16.93
CA GLN A 64 -17.31 -3.37 -18.29
C GLN A 64 -16.00 -3.08 -19.03
N GLN A 65 -15.39 -1.91 -18.81
CA GLN A 65 -14.04 -1.60 -19.32
C GLN A 65 -13.03 -2.61 -18.79
N ALA A 66 -13.09 -2.90 -17.48
CA ALA A 66 -12.22 -3.84 -16.80
C ALA A 66 -12.32 -5.26 -17.37
N LEU A 67 -13.55 -5.75 -17.55
CA LEU A 67 -13.80 -7.07 -18.13
C LEU A 67 -13.36 -7.15 -19.59
N LEU A 68 -13.60 -6.09 -20.37
CA LEU A 68 -13.14 -6.00 -21.76
C LEU A 68 -11.60 -5.95 -21.83
N ALA A 69 -10.94 -5.22 -20.93
CA ALA A 69 -9.49 -5.13 -20.87
C ALA A 69 -8.84 -6.49 -20.57
N ILE A 70 -9.37 -7.23 -19.60
CA ILE A 70 -8.93 -8.60 -19.32
C ILE A 70 -9.12 -9.48 -20.55
N ALA A 71 -10.29 -9.42 -21.19
CA ALA A 71 -10.57 -10.22 -22.38
C ALA A 71 -9.60 -9.91 -23.53
N VAL A 72 -9.33 -8.62 -23.79
CA VAL A 72 -8.40 -8.19 -24.84
C VAL A 72 -6.97 -8.64 -24.54
N VAL A 73 -6.48 -8.42 -23.31
CA VAL A 73 -5.14 -8.86 -22.90
C VAL A 73 -4.99 -10.37 -23.04
N PHE A 74 -5.99 -11.13 -22.59
CA PHE A 74 -5.98 -12.59 -22.71
C PHE A 74 -5.98 -13.06 -24.17
N LEU A 75 -6.83 -12.48 -25.02
CA LEU A 75 -6.91 -12.83 -26.44
C LEU A 75 -5.61 -12.50 -27.18
N CYS A 76 -5.01 -11.35 -26.89
CA CYS A 76 -3.73 -10.94 -27.48
C CYS A 76 -2.57 -11.82 -27.01
N ALA A 77 -2.52 -12.18 -25.72
CA ALA A 77 -1.54 -13.11 -25.19
C ALA A 77 -1.67 -14.50 -25.86
N ALA A 78 -2.89 -15.03 -25.97
CA ALA A 78 -3.16 -16.30 -26.63
C ALA A 78 -2.80 -16.27 -28.13
N LEU A 79 -3.09 -15.17 -28.82
CA LEU A 79 -2.72 -14.99 -30.23
C LEU A 79 -1.21 -14.89 -30.41
N GLY A 80 -0.52 -14.10 -29.57
CA GLY A 80 0.94 -13.98 -29.57
C GLY A 80 1.62 -15.33 -29.30
N GLN A 81 1.11 -16.08 -28.33
CA GLN A 81 1.53 -17.45 -28.05
C GLN A 81 1.38 -18.33 -29.29
N PHE A 82 0.20 -18.37 -29.91
CA PHE A 82 -0.06 -19.19 -31.09
C PHE A 82 0.88 -18.89 -32.26
N LEU A 83 1.06 -17.59 -32.58
CA LEU A 83 1.94 -17.15 -33.66
C LEU A 83 3.40 -17.52 -33.38
N ALA A 84 3.87 -17.31 -32.15
CA ALA A 84 5.24 -17.64 -31.78
C ALA A 84 5.47 -19.15 -31.73
N SER A 85 4.51 -19.94 -31.24
CA SER A 85 4.55 -21.41 -31.31
C SER A 85 4.64 -21.91 -32.75
N TYR A 86 3.91 -21.29 -33.68
CA TYR A 86 3.98 -21.63 -35.10
C TYR A 86 5.39 -21.39 -35.67
N VAL A 87 5.98 -20.23 -35.39
CA VAL A 87 7.37 -19.93 -35.78
C VAL A 87 8.35 -20.91 -35.11
N GLY A 88 8.17 -21.20 -33.82
CA GLY A 88 8.97 -22.16 -33.08
C GLY A 88 8.93 -23.56 -33.70
N ALA A 89 7.76 -24.00 -34.18
CA ALA A 89 7.62 -25.30 -34.85
C ALA A 89 8.38 -25.33 -36.18
N LEU A 90 8.38 -24.24 -36.94
CA LEU A 90 9.18 -24.12 -38.16
C LEU A 90 10.69 -24.19 -37.87
N VAL A 91 11.15 -23.59 -36.76
CA VAL A 91 12.55 -23.68 -36.33
C VAL A 91 12.89 -25.10 -35.89
N ARG A 92 12.05 -25.71 -35.05
CA ARG A 92 12.23 -27.08 -34.54
C ARG A 92 12.33 -28.11 -35.67
N ASN A 93 11.56 -27.95 -36.74
CA ASN A 93 11.60 -28.85 -37.91
C ASN A 93 12.96 -28.86 -38.64
N ARG A 94 13.83 -27.87 -38.41
CA ARG A 94 15.20 -27.87 -38.95
C ARG A 94 16.17 -28.72 -38.11
N VAL A 95 15.76 -29.18 -36.93
CA VAL A 95 16.57 -30.05 -36.06
C VAL A 95 16.38 -31.51 -36.48
N THR A 96 17.38 -32.04 -37.18
CA THR A 96 17.36 -33.41 -37.74
C THR A 96 18.10 -34.43 -36.89
N TRP A 97 18.92 -33.99 -35.91
CA TRP A 97 19.70 -34.89 -35.06
C TRP A 97 18.86 -35.46 -33.91
N ASP A 98 18.80 -36.79 -33.80
CA ASP A 98 17.90 -37.48 -32.87
C ASP A 98 18.20 -37.17 -31.40
N SER A 99 19.47 -37.06 -31.01
CA SER A 99 19.83 -36.70 -29.64
C SER A 99 19.44 -35.25 -29.30
N ALA A 100 19.51 -34.32 -30.26
CA ALA A 100 19.00 -32.96 -30.04
C ALA A 100 17.48 -32.95 -29.88
N ARG A 101 16.74 -33.87 -30.51
CA ARG A 101 15.29 -33.98 -30.31
C ARG A 101 14.92 -34.47 -28.91
N VAL A 102 15.73 -35.38 -28.35
CA VAL A 102 15.55 -35.82 -26.95
C VAL A 102 15.87 -34.68 -25.98
N LEU A 103 16.98 -33.97 -26.19
CA LEU A 103 17.32 -32.79 -25.38
C LEU A 103 16.27 -31.67 -25.50
N ASP A 104 15.72 -31.46 -26.70
CA ASP A 104 14.63 -30.52 -26.94
C ASP A 104 13.36 -30.94 -26.18
N ALA A 105 13.00 -32.22 -26.17
CA ALA A 105 11.84 -32.70 -25.41
C ALA A 105 12.01 -32.53 -23.88
N ILE A 106 13.20 -32.85 -23.35
CA ILE A 106 13.52 -32.65 -21.92
C ILE A 106 13.61 -31.16 -21.56
N GLY A 107 14.15 -30.33 -22.44
CA GLY A 107 14.13 -28.89 -22.24
C GLY A 107 12.69 -28.35 -22.26
N GLY A 108 11.83 -28.92 -23.10
CA GLY A 108 10.42 -28.54 -23.22
C GLY A 108 9.61 -28.78 -21.94
N THR A 109 9.84 -29.90 -21.24
CA THR A 109 9.19 -30.16 -19.93
C THR A 109 9.58 -29.10 -18.91
N LEU A 110 10.87 -28.79 -18.81
CA LEU A 110 11.41 -27.82 -17.86
C LEU A 110 10.87 -26.41 -18.14
N VAL A 111 10.98 -25.94 -19.38
CA VAL A 111 10.50 -24.60 -19.74
C VAL A 111 9.01 -24.47 -19.50
N SER A 112 8.20 -25.43 -19.93
CA SER A 112 6.74 -25.31 -19.79
C SER A 112 6.31 -25.35 -18.31
N GLY A 113 6.93 -26.20 -17.49
CA GLY A 113 6.68 -26.23 -16.05
C GLY A 113 7.08 -24.92 -15.36
N LEU A 114 8.28 -24.41 -15.67
CA LEU A 114 8.77 -23.13 -15.13
C LEU A 114 7.92 -21.94 -15.59
N SER A 115 7.48 -21.94 -16.84
CA SER A 115 6.58 -20.90 -17.37
C SER A 115 5.26 -20.83 -16.58
N VAL A 116 4.66 -21.98 -16.26
CA VAL A 116 3.44 -22.01 -15.43
C VAL A 116 3.72 -21.47 -14.04
N LEU A 117 4.81 -21.89 -13.40
CA LEU A 117 5.19 -21.40 -12.07
C LEU A 117 5.41 -19.88 -12.08
N LEU A 118 6.14 -19.37 -13.07
CA LEU A 118 6.44 -17.95 -13.18
C LEU A 118 5.20 -17.11 -13.47
N VAL A 119 4.31 -17.55 -14.36
CA VAL A 119 3.02 -16.89 -14.62
C VAL A 119 2.13 -16.93 -13.37
N SER A 120 2.11 -18.07 -12.67
CA SER A 120 1.30 -18.22 -11.45
C SER A 120 1.83 -17.36 -10.31
N TRP A 121 3.15 -17.23 -10.18
CA TRP A 121 3.80 -16.30 -9.26
C TRP A 121 3.47 -14.85 -9.59
N LEU A 122 3.51 -14.48 -10.87
CA LEU A 122 3.12 -13.15 -11.34
C LEU A 122 1.66 -12.80 -11.02
N ILE A 123 0.75 -13.74 -11.25
CA ILE A 123 -0.67 -13.58 -10.92
C ILE A 123 -0.87 -13.57 -9.41
N GLY A 124 -0.17 -14.45 -8.69
CA GLY A 124 -0.20 -14.54 -7.23
C GLY A 124 0.20 -13.23 -6.59
N SER A 125 1.31 -12.61 -7.00
CA SER A 125 1.74 -11.31 -6.49
C SER A 125 0.81 -10.16 -6.91
N ALA A 126 0.08 -10.29 -8.02
CA ALA A 126 -0.96 -9.34 -8.40
C ALA A 126 -2.17 -9.39 -7.46
N VAL A 127 -2.60 -10.60 -7.08
CA VAL A 127 -3.85 -10.87 -6.35
C VAL A 127 -3.63 -11.08 -4.84
N ALA A 128 -2.38 -11.16 -4.38
CA ALA A 128 -2.01 -11.32 -2.96
C ALA A 128 -2.60 -10.20 -2.07
N ASN A 129 -2.85 -9.03 -2.64
CA ASN A 129 -3.46 -7.88 -1.96
C ASN A 129 -4.93 -7.66 -2.38
N SER A 130 -5.62 -8.70 -2.87
CA SER A 130 -7.05 -8.61 -3.20
C SER A 130 -7.92 -8.63 -1.94
N ALA A 131 -9.13 -8.07 -1.99
CA ALA A 131 -10.09 -8.12 -0.88
C ALA A 131 -11.05 -9.30 -0.98
N LEU A 132 -10.74 -10.30 -1.80
CA LEU A 132 -11.37 -11.61 -1.70
C LEU A 132 -10.59 -12.44 -0.66
N PRO A 133 -11.07 -12.58 0.59
CA PRO A 133 -10.30 -13.22 1.65
C PRO A 133 -10.01 -14.69 1.32
N VAL A 134 -10.90 -15.32 0.56
CA VAL A 134 -10.72 -16.68 0.03
C VAL A 134 -9.53 -16.77 -0.92
N VAL A 135 -9.30 -15.78 -1.78
CA VAL A 135 -8.20 -15.83 -2.74
C VAL A 135 -6.89 -15.45 -2.06
N THR A 136 -6.90 -14.39 -1.25
CA THR A 136 -5.74 -13.92 -0.50
C THR A 136 -5.23 -14.97 0.49
N SER A 137 -6.12 -15.63 1.24
CA SER A 137 -5.72 -16.75 2.11
C SER A 137 -5.09 -17.91 1.35
N GLN A 138 -5.61 -18.28 0.18
CA GLN A 138 -5.03 -19.34 -0.65
C GLN A 138 -3.66 -18.95 -1.23
N VAL A 139 -3.46 -17.68 -1.60
CA VAL A 139 -2.15 -17.20 -2.08
C VAL A 139 -1.13 -17.13 -0.94
N GLN A 140 -1.49 -16.55 0.20
CA GLN A 140 -0.61 -16.40 1.37
C GLN A 140 -0.20 -17.75 1.98
N GLN A 141 -1.11 -18.74 1.98
CA GLN A 141 -0.83 -20.07 2.50
C GLN A 141 -0.21 -21.01 1.44
N SER A 142 0.08 -20.54 0.22
CA SER A 142 0.62 -21.37 -0.85
C SER A 142 2.12 -21.60 -0.64
N ARG A 143 2.50 -22.87 -0.47
CA ARG A 143 3.92 -23.24 -0.34
C ARG A 143 4.63 -23.14 -1.68
N VAL A 144 3.94 -23.49 -2.77
CA VAL A 144 4.53 -23.47 -4.12
C VAL A 144 4.89 -22.04 -4.50
N LEU A 145 3.99 -21.08 -4.30
CA LEU A 145 4.26 -19.69 -4.65
C LEU A 145 5.34 -19.06 -3.77
N HIS A 146 5.37 -19.38 -2.47
CA HIS A 146 6.39 -18.87 -1.55
C HIS A 146 7.80 -19.38 -1.88
N GLU A 147 7.93 -20.66 -2.24
CA GLU A 147 9.22 -21.21 -2.69
C GLU A 147 9.65 -20.65 -4.05
N VAL A 148 8.71 -20.43 -4.98
CA VAL A 148 9.02 -19.76 -6.24
C VAL A 148 9.51 -18.34 -5.96
N ASP A 149 8.80 -17.57 -5.15
CA ASP A 149 9.16 -16.19 -4.76
C ASP A 149 10.56 -16.12 -4.16
N ARG A 150 10.88 -17.02 -3.23
CA ARG A 150 12.21 -17.12 -2.61
C ARG A 150 13.35 -17.42 -3.59
N LEU A 151 13.06 -18.16 -4.65
CA LEU A 151 14.06 -18.53 -5.67
C LEU A 151 14.25 -17.46 -6.75
N MET A 152 13.36 -16.48 -6.82
CA MET A 152 13.45 -15.40 -7.80
C MET A 152 14.57 -14.42 -7.41
N PRO A 153 15.41 -13.97 -8.37
CA PRO A 153 16.41 -12.96 -8.11
C PRO A 153 15.76 -11.57 -7.93
N ASP A 154 16.37 -10.71 -7.11
CA ASP A 154 15.88 -9.34 -6.83
C ASP A 154 15.56 -8.54 -8.09
N ALA A 155 16.36 -8.70 -9.14
CA ALA A 155 16.14 -8.06 -10.43
C ALA A 155 14.75 -8.37 -11.04
N ALA A 156 14.21 -9.57 -10.80
CA ALA A 156 12.87 -9.95 -11.23
C ALA A 156 11.78 -9.22 -10.44
N HIS A 157 11.97 -9.06 -9.13
CA HIS A 157 11.07 -8.26 -8.29
C HIS A 157 11.08 -6.79 -8.70
N THR A 158 12.26 -6.21 -8.98
CA THR A 158 12.40 -4.83 -9.46
C THR A 158 11.75 -4.63 -10.83
N TRP A 159 11.94 -5.57 -11.75
CA TRP A 159 11.30 -5.50 -13.07
C TRP A 159 9.78 -5.61 -12.95
N PHE A 160 9.28 -6.50 -12.10
CA PHE A 160 7.85 -6.65 -11.85
C PHE A 160 7.24 -5.41 -11.21
N SER A 161 7.89 -4.81 -10.20
CA SER A 161 7.40 -3.58 -9.58
C SER A 161 7.42 -2.40 -10.54
N ALA A 162 8.43 -2.29 -11.41
CA ALA A 162 8.48 -1.30 -12.47
C ALA A 162 7.35 -1.51 -13.51
N PHE A 163 7.10 -2.76 -13.91
CA PHE A 163 5.97 -3.10 -14.78
C PHE A 163 4.63 -2.74 -14.13
N ARG A 164 4.44 -3.13 -12.87
CA ARG A 164 3.22 -2.85 -12.11
C ARG A 164 2.99 -1.35 -11.99
N LYS A 165 4.04 -0.56 -11.68
CA LYS A 165 3.98 0.90 -11.66
C LYS A 165 3.57 1.50 -13.00
N ILE A 166 4.05 0.96 -14.12
CA ILE A 166 3.62 1.40 -15.46
C ILE A 166 2.15 1.05 -15.71
N VAL A 167 1.71 -0.14 -15.31
CA VAL A 167 0.31 -0.57 -15.42
C VAL A 167 -0.60 0.26 -14.52
N ASP A 168 -0.19 0.55 -13.28
CA ASP A 168 -0.93 1.36 -12.30
C ASP A 168 -0.97 2.85 -12.69
N GLN A 169 0.08 3.35 -13.36
CA GLN A 169 0.10 4.71 -13.94
C GLN A 169 -0.65 4.80 -15.26
N SER A 170 -0.81 3.68 -15.98
CA SER A 170 -1.65 3.62 -17.17
C SER A 170 -3.12 3.53 -16.75
N ALA A 171 -4.02 4.09 -17.55
CA ALA A 171 -5.46 4.07 -17.26
C ALA A 171 -6.11 2.68 -17.50
N PHE A 172 -5.37 1.61 -17.20
CA PHE A 172 -5.88 0.25 -17.13
C PHE A 172 -6.82 0.16 -15.93
N PRO A 173 -8.09 -0.26 -16.12
CA PRO A 173 -9.01 -0.41 -15.00
C PRO A 173 -8.40 -1.36 -13.99
N GLN A 174 -8.26 -0.94 -12.73
CA GLN A 174 -7.74 -1.80 -11.69
C GLN A 174 -8.81 -2.84 -11.30
N VAL A 175 -8.97 -3.86 -12.15
CA VAL A 175 -10.07 -4.85 -12.07
C VAL A 175 -10.04 -5.66 -10.77
N PHE A 176 -8.88 -5.69 -10.12
CA PHE A 176 -8.68 -6.34 -8.82
C PHE A 176 -8.76 -5.36 -7.63
N SER A 177 -8.69 -4.04 -7.86
CA SER A 177 -8.85 -3.03 -6.80
C SER A 177 -10.33 -2.77 -6.49
N GLY A 178 -11.22 -2.90 -7.48
CA GLY A 178 -12.67 -2.90 -7.25
C GLY A 178 -13.22 -4.17 -6.58
N LEU A 179 -12.35 -5.15 -6.33
CA LEU A 179 -12.61 -6.33 -5.49
C LEU A 179 -11.68 -6.30 -4.26
N GLY A 180 -11.13 -5.12 -3.90
CA GLY A 180 -9.83 -4.96 -3.21
C GLY A 180 -9.77 -3.88 -2.12
N THR A 181 -10.59 -2.84 -2.24
CA THR A 181 -11.00 -2.00 -1.12
C THR A 181 -12.50 -2.02 -1.20
N GLY A 182 -13.21 -2.31 -0.11
CA GLY A 182 -14.64 -2.00 -0.08
C GLY A 182 -14.78 -0.56 -0.58
N GLU A 183 -15.74 -0.29 -1.48
CA GLU A 183 -16.02 1.10 -1.86
C GLU A 183 -16.02 1.92 -0.56
N PRO A 184 -15.18 2.96 -0.46
CA PRO A 184 -15.07 3.76 0.75
C PRO A 184 -16.47 4.08 1.19
N ALA A 185 -16.82 3.71 2.42
CA ALA A 185 -18.19 3.79 2.87
C ALA A 185 -18.73 5.17 2.50
N GLU A 186 -19.68 5.22 1.55
CA GLU A 186 -20.02 6.50 0.95
C GLU A 186 -20.62 7.40 2.04
N VAL A 187 -20.07 8.60 2.12
CA VAL A 187 -20.53 9.71 2.94
C VAL A 187 -20.54 10.94 2.06
N GLU A 188 -21.42 11.90 2.38
CA GLU A 188 -21.47 13.16 1.64
C GLU A 188 -20.13 13.91 1.76
N PRO A 189 -19.83 14.85 0.84
CA PRO A 189 -18.63 15.67 0.95
C PRO A 189 -18.57 16.40 2.31
N PRO A 190 -17.38 16.62 2.89
CA PRO A 190 -17.23 17.39 4.11
C PRO A 190 -17.82 18.80 3.95
N ASP A 191 -18.54 19.26 4.96
CA ASP A 191 -19.12 20.59 4.96
C ASP A 191 -18.01 21.65 5.20
N PRO A 192 -17.75 22.59 4.27
CA PRO A 192 -16.74 23.62 4.48
C PRO A 192 -17.10 24.64 5.58
N GLU A 193 -18.37 24.74 5.98
CA GLU A 193 -18.81 25.68 7.02
C GLU A 193 -18.27 25.31 8.41
N VAL A 194 -17.88 24.05 8.62
CA VAL A 194 -17.31 23.55 9.88
C VAL A 194 -16.02 24.28 10.27
N LEU A 195 -15.30 24.85 9.30
CA LEU A 195 -14.04 25.56 9.55
C LEU A 195 -14.21 26.87 10.34
N ALA A 196 -15.46 27.32 10.57
CA ALA A 196 -15.77 28.61 11.16
C ALA A 196 -16.07 28.57 12.67
N THR A 197 -16.07 27.39 13.32
CA THR A 197 -16.41 27.33 14.75
C THR A 197 -15.31 27.98 15.62
N PRO A 198 -15.66 28.77 16.65
CA PRO A 198 -14.70 29.32 17.60
C PRO A 198 -13.83 28.25 18.27
N GLU A 199 -14.44 27.12 18.62
CA GLU A 199 -13.83 25.99 19.31
C GLU A 199 -12.70 25.38 18.47
N LEU A 200 -12.95 25.13 17.18
CA LEU A 200 -11.92 24.64 16.26
C LEU A 200 -10.77 25.62 16.08
N ARG A 201 -11.04 26.93 16.10
CA ARG A 201 -10.01 27.95 15.95
C ARG A 201 -9.06 27.96 17.15
N GLU A 202 -9.62 27.79 18.35
CA GLU A 202 -8.88 27.69 19.62
C GLU A 202 -8.08 26.38 19.69
N ALA A 203 -8.73 25.24 19.45
CA ALA A 203 -8.06 23.94 19.41
C ALA A 203 -6.92 23.88 18.38
N SER A 204 -7.12 24.53 17.23
CA SER A 204 -6.09 24.65 16.19
C SER A 204 -4.85 25.45 16.63
N GLU A 205 -4.87 26.20 17.73
CA GLU A 205 -3.67 26.88 18.27
C GLU A 205 -2.66 25.90 18.87
N SER A 206 -3.14 24.75 19.35
CA SER A 206 -2.36 23.67 19.94
C SER A 206 -1.73 22.73 18.92
N VAL A 207 -1.94 22.99 17.63
CA VAL A 207 -1.33 22.26 16.52
C VAL A 207 0.00 22.91 16.14
N VAL A 208 1.05 22.12 16.08
CA VAL A 208 2.43 22.56 15.91
C VAL A 208 3.11 21.87 14.73
N LYS A 209 4.13 22.52 14.19
CA LYS A 209 4.96 21.95 13.12
C LYS A 209 6.16 21.24 13.76
N VAL A 210 6.43 20.02 13.33
CA VAL A 210 7.62 19.26 13.76
C VAL A 210 8.68 19.36 12.68
N LEU A 211 9.90 19.73 13.07
CA LEU A 211 11.07 19.84 12.20
C LEU A 211 12.24 19.09 12.81
N GLY A 212 13.07 18.48 11.98
CA GLY A 212 14.31 17.85 12.43
C GLY A 212 15.25 17.52 11.28
N THR A 213 16.47 17.11 11.62
CA THR A 213 17.47 16.67 10.66
C THR A 213 17.82 15.21 10.94
N ALA A 214 17.78 14.40 9.88
CA ALA A 214 18.19 13.00 9.87
C ALA A 214 19.42 12.85 8.96
N PRO A 215 20.65 13.09 9.46
CA PRO A 215 21.86 13.12 8.65
C PRO A 215 22.14 11.81 7.92
N GLU A 216 21.91 10.67 8.59
CA GLU A 216 22.10 9.33 8.00
C GLU A 216 21.13 9.10 6.83
N CYS A 217 19.94 9.69 6.89
CA CYS A 217 18.91 9.62 5.87
C CYS A 217 19.06 10.70 4.79
N GLN A 218 20.05 11.59 4.92
CA GLN A 218 20.30 12.73 4.03
C GLN A 218 19.05 13.60 3.80
N ARG A 219 18.17 13.68 4.79
CA ARG A 219 16.91 14.44 4.70
C ARG A 219 16.67 15.31 5.91
N ARG A 220 15.91 16.39 5.69
CA ARG A 220 15.22 17.13 6.74
C ARG A 220 13.81 16.58 6.84
N VAL A 221 13.35 16.41 8.06
CA VAL A 221 12.00 15.93 8.31
C VAL A 221 11.08 17.11 8.59
N GLU A 222 9.84 16.96 8.14
CA GLU A 222 8.76 17.91 8.40
C GLU A 222 7.46 17.15 8.58
N GLY A 223 6.69 17.56 9.56
CA GLY A 223 5.38 16.98 9.84
C GLY A 223 4.56 17.88 10.75
N THR A 224 3.45 17.34 11.20
CA THR A 224 2.56 17.99 12.16
C THR A 224 2.63 17.24 13.49
N GLY A 225 2.40 17.95 14.58
CA GLY A 225 2.07 17.37 15.87
C GLY A 225 1.01 18.23 16.57
N PHE A 226 0.52 17.77 17.71
CA PHE A 226 -0.39 18.54 18.55
C PHE A 226 -0.08 18.32 20.03
N VAL A 227 -0.38 19.34 20.84
CA VAL A 227 -0.24 19.27 22.29
C VAL A 227 -1.40 18.46 22.85
N TYR A 228 -1.10 17.42 23.63
CA TYR A 228 -2.11 16.57 24.29
C TYR A 228 -1.93 16.50 25.82
N GLU A 229 -0.83 17.04 26.33
CA GLU A 229 -0.51 17.18 27.75
C GLU A 229 0.54 18.31 27.90
N ASP A 230 0.70 18.85 29.11
CA ASP A 230 1.65 19.94 29.38
C ASP A 230 3.07 19.61 28.89
N GLY A 231 3.56 20.38 27.92
CA GLY A 231 4.88 20.17 27.32
C GLY A 231 5.03 18.85 26.57
N ARG A 232 3.93 18.20 26.17
CA ARG A 232 3.93 16.94 25.42
C ARG A 232 3.25 17.11 24.07
N VAL A 233 3.96 16.71 23.01
CA VAL A 233 3.45 16.75 21.64
C VAL A 233 3.39 15.34 21.07
N MET A 234 2.22 14.93 20.57
CA MET A 234 2.06 13.70 19.82
C MET A 234 2.31 13.96 18.33
N THR A 235 2.97 13.03 17.65
CA THR A 235 3.19 13.01 16.20
C THR A 235 3.34 11.56 15.72
N ASN A 236 3.56 11.33 14.43
CA ASN A 236 3.88 9.99 13.95
C ASN A 236 5.36 9.62 14.15
N ALA A 237 5.64 8.33 14.32
CA ALA A 237 7.01 7.85 14.44
C ALA A 237 7.80 8.09 13.14
N HIS A 238 7.20 7.87 11.97
CA HIS A 238 7.86 8.11 10.69
C HIS A 238 8.25 9.58 10.45
N VAL A 239 7.57 10.53 11.12
CA VAL A 239 7.92 11.96 11.06
C VAL A 239 9.29 12.19 11.70
N VAL A 240 9.63 11.48 12.77
CA VAL A 240 10.88 11.65 13.51
C VAL A 240 11.89 10.52 13.31
N ALA A 241 11.59 9.53 12.48
CA ALA A 241 12.47 8.40 12.16
C ALA A 241 13.85 8.88 11.68
N GLY A 242 14.91 8.34 12.30
CA GLY A 242 16.31 8.67 11.99
C GLY A 242 16.74 10.10 12.34
N VAL A 243 15.88 10.91 12.97
CA VAL A 243 16.23 12.28 13.39
C VAL A 243 17.16 12.23 14.59
N THR A 244 18.35 12.81 14.43
CA THR A 244 19.38 12.88 15.49
C THR A 244 19.85 14.30 15.78
N GLU A 245 19.47 15.28 14.96
CA GLU A 245 19.90 16.67 15.06
C GLU A 245 18.74 17.65 14.86
N ASP A 246 18.82 18.81 15.52
CA ASP A 246 17.93 19.97 15.33
C ASP A 246 16.41 19.69 15.45
N LEU A 247 16.01 18.68 16.23
CA LEU A 247 14.60 18.38 16.48
C LEU A 247 13.93 19.52 17.25
N ARG A 248 12.93 20.13 16.60
CA ARG A 248 12.22 21.32 17.08
C ARG A 248 10.74 21.24 16.78
N VAL A 249 9.98 21.84 17.68
CA VAL A 249 8.57 22.16 17.49
C VAL A 249 8.45 23.64 17.17
N VAL A 250 7.65 23.98 16.15
CA VAL A 250 7.35 25.36 15.76
C VAL A 250 5.87 25.64 15.99
N THR A 251 5.55 26.55 16.89
CA THR A 251 4.17 26.94 17.18
C THR A 251 3.60 27.83 16.07
N ARG A 252 2.28 28.04 16.05
CA ARG A 252 1.63 28.94 15.08
C ARG A 252 2.08 30.40 15.19
N SER A 253 2.60 30.83 16.34
CA SER A 253 3.20 32.17 16.52
C SER A 253 4.62 32.28 15.93
N GLY A 254 5.20 31.16 15.49
CA GLY A 254 6.55 31.07 14.93
C GLY A 254 7.64 30.81 15.98
N GLN A 255 7.28 30.63 17.25
CA GLN A 255 8.24 30.24 18.29
C GLN A 255 8.79 28.85 17.99
N GLN A 256 10.12 28.71 18.01
CA GLN A 256 10.81 27.43 17.83
C GLN A 256 11.33 26.95 19.17
N LEU A 257 10.97 25.72 19.54
CA LEU A 257 11.29 25.11 20.81
C LEU A 257 12.02 23.79 20.57
N THR A 258 13.07 23.54 21.35
CA THR A 258 13.79 22.26 21.30
C THR A 258 12.88 21.14 21.81
N ALA A 259 12.91 20.01 21.12
CA ALA A 259 12.10 18.85 21.46
C ALA A 259 12.97 17.59 21.57
N THR A 260 12.55 16.67 22.44
CA THR A 260 13.21 15.38 22.65
C THR A 260 12.19 14.26 22.46
N VAL A 261 12.52 13.21 21.71
CA VAL A 261 11.63 12.04 21.61
C VAL A 261 11.71 11.22 22.90
N VAL A 262 10.59 11.04 23.58
CA VAL A 262 10.47 10.26 24.83
C VAL A 262 9.68 8.96 24.66
N VAL A 263 8.87 8.86 23.61
CA VAL A 263 8.24 7.61 23.15
C VAL A 263 8.44 7.50 21.65
N TYR A 264 8.79 6.30 21.19
CA TYR A 264 8.91 5.96 19.78
C TYR A 264 8.37 4.54 19.57
N ASP A 265 7.17 4.45 19.01
CA ASP A 265 6.49 3.21 18.68
C ASP A 265 6.38 3.06 17.16
N ALA A 266 7.25 2.23 16.59
CA ALA A 266 7.26 1.96 15.15
C ALA A 266 6.07 1.10 14.69
N GLN A 267 5.54 0.25 15.57
CA GLN A 267 4.41 -0.62 15.25
C GLN A 267 3.14 0.20 15.12
N GLN A 268 2.90 1.15 16.03
CA GLN A 268 1.74 2.04 15.96
C GLN A 268 1.96 3.33 15.17
N ASP A 269 3.18 3.56 14.71
CA ASP A 269 3.57 4.79 14.01
C ASP A 269 3.29 6.05 14.85
N ILE A 270 3.61 6.01 16.14
CA ILE A 270 3.43 7.13 17.08
C ILE A 270 4.74 7.48 17.77
N ALA A 271 4.98 8.77 17.92
CA ALA A 271 6.03 9.31 18.76
C ALA A 271 5.47 10.41 19.68
N VAL A 272 6.05 10.49 20.88
CA VAL A 272 5.79 11.58 21.83
C VAL A 272 7.07 12.39 22.01
N LEU A 273 6.90 13.71 21.90
CA LEU A 273 7.96 14.69 22.09
C LEU A 273 7.78 15.40 23.44
N ASP A 274 8.84 15.45 24.23
CA ASP A 274 8.98 16.34 25.39
C ASP A 274 9.48 17.71 24.92
N VAL A 275 8.72 18.75 25.25
CA VAL A 275 8.96 20.14 24.86
C VAL A 275 8.74 21.05 26.10
N PRO A 276 9.68 21.10 27.05
CA PRO A 276 9.45 21.71 28.37
C PRO A 276 9.10 23.21 28.35
N GLU A 277 9.48 23.93 27.30
CA GLU A 277 9.22 25.37 27.13
C GLU A 277 7.91 25.66 26.37
N LEU A 278 7.14 24.62 26.01
CA LEU A 278 5.88 24.75 25.29
C LEU A 278 4.74 25.09 26.26
N ASN A 279 4.07 26.21 26.00
CA ASN A 279 2.97 26.72 26.82
C ASN A 279 1.76 26.98 25.92
N LEU A 280 1.11 25.89 25.49
CA LEU A 280 -0.15 25.86 24.74
C LEU A 280 -1.12 24.94 25.48
N GLU A 281 -2.42 25.19 25.35
CA GLU A 281 -3.46 24.37 25.98
C GLU A 281 -3.44 22.95 25.38
N PRO A 282 -3.40 21.89 26.20
CA PRO A 282 -3.55 20.52 25.71
C PRO A 282 -4.91 20.28 25.05
N LEU A 283 -4.93 19.41 24.03
CA LEU A 283 -6.16 18.92 23.42
C LEU A 283 -6.60 17.61 24.08
N ASP A 284 -7.87 17.54 24.44
CA ASP A 284 -8.49 16.32 24.97
C ASP A 284 -8.78 15.31 23.87
N PHE A 285 -8.58 14.03 24.16
CA PHE A 285 -8.96 12.93 23.27
C PHE A 285 -10.46 12.60 23.40
N GLU A 286 -11.08 12.25 22.27
CA GLU A 286 -12.44 11.71 22.19
C GLU A 286 -12.41 10.37 21.45
N THR A 287 -12.76 9.30 22.14
CA THR A 287 -12.69 7.93 21.61
C THR A 287 -13.95 7.53 20.84
N GLU A 288 -15.05 8.26 21.02
CA GLU A 288 -16.31 8.01 20.33
C GLU A 288 -16.43 8.88 19.09
N ALA A 289 -16.40 8.27 17.90
CA ALA A 289 -16.72 8.95 16.66
C ALA A 289 -17.53 8.04 15.74
N ALA A 290 -18.57 8.57 15.10
CA ALA A 290 -19.48 7.81 14.26
C ALA A 290 -19.26 8.08 12.77
N LYS A 291 -19.65 7.10 11.95
CA LYS A 291 -19.74 7.30 10.50
C LYS A 291 -20.65 8.49 10.20
N GLY A 292 -20.14 9.43 9.40
CA GLY A 292 -20.85 10.62 8.97
C GLY A 292 -20.53 11.87 9.80
N ASP A 293 -19.83 11.72 10.92
CA ASP A 293 -19.45 12.85 11.76
C ASP A 293 -18.50 13.78 11.01
N ASP A 294 -18.77 15.08 11.16
CA ASP A 294 -17.94 16.14 10.64
C ASP A 294 -16.71 16.33 11.53
N ALA A 295 -15.58 16.49 10.87
CA ALA A 295 -14.28 16.62 11.52
C ALA A 295 -13.39 17.54 10.70
N VAL A 296 -12.21 17.81 11.21
CA VAL A 296 -11.24 18.69 10.58
C VAL A 296 -9.83 18.14 10.73
N ILE A 297 -9.04 18.17 9.66
CA ILE A 297 -7.60 17.90 9.72
C ILE A 297 -6.87 19.24 9.79
N ALA A 298 -6.07 19.41 10.83
CA ALA A 298 -5.25 20.59 11.03
C ALA A 298 -3.76 20.21 10.94
N GLY A 299 -2.97 20.98 10.17
CA GLY A 299 -1.54 20.68 10.03
C GLY A 299 -0.77 21.57 9.08
N PHE A 300 0.44 21.13 8.73
CA PHE A 300 1.44 21.88 7.94
C PHE A 300 1.87 21.13 6.67
N PRO A 301 0.98 20.98 5.67
CA PRO A 301 1.29 20.23 4.46
C PRO A 301 2.43 20.88 3.67
N ARG A 302 3.31 20.05 3.10
CA ARG A 302 4.38 20.42 2.15
C ARG A 302 5.29 21.57 2.60
N ASN A 303 5.56 21.65 3.89
CA ASN A 303 6.32 22.76 4.50
C ASN A 303 5.68 24.15 4.38
N ASP A 304 4.46 24.25 3.85
CA ASP A 304 3.77 25.53 3.68
C ASP A 304 3.24 26.04 5.03
N GLY A 305 2.38 27.05 4.97
CA GLY A 305 1.67 27.58 6.12
C GLY A 305 0.70 26.56 6.73
N PHE A 306 0.25 26.87 7.94
CA PHE A 306 -0.80 26.11 8.63
C PHE A 306 -2.07 26.04 7.78
N THR A 307 -2.63 24.85 7.64
CA THR A 307 -3.89 24.60 6.94
C THR A 307 -4.86 23.84 7.80
N VAL A 308 -6.13 24.11 7.57
CA VAL A 308 -7.26 23.42 8.19
C VAL A 308 -8.15 22.96 7.04
N VAL A 309 -8.37 21.66 6.92
CA VAL A 309 -9.18 21.07 5.84
C VAL A 309 -10.34 20.27 6.42
N PRO A 310 -11.55 20.38 5.84
CA PRO A 310 -12.72 19.68 6.36
C PRO A 310 -12.59 18.19 6.07
N ALA A 311 -13.11 17.38 6.98
CA ALA A 311 -13.08 15.93 6.92
C ALA A 311 -14.45 15.37 7.35
N ARG A 312 -14.75 14.15 6.91
CA ARG A 312 -15.93 13.42 7.38
C ARG A 312 -15.61 11.95 7.59
N ILE A 313 -15.99 11.38 8.72
CA ILE A 313 -15.68 9.98 9.04
C ILE A 313 -16.47 9.04 8.13
N ARG A 314 -15.79 8.16 7.40
CA ARG A 314 -16.41 7.15 6.52
C ARG A 314 -16.69 5.86 7.27
N ALA A 315 -15.70 5.36 7.99
CA ALA A 315 -15.77 4.09 8.70
C ALA A 315 -14.67 4.02 9.76
N GLU A 316 -14.96 3.31 10.83
CA GLU A 316 -13.98 2.79 11.78
C GLU A 316 -13.69 1.34 11.40
N GLN A 317 -12.42 0.94 11.35
CA GLN A 317 -12.03 -0.41 10.99
C GLN A 317 -10.66 -0.77 11.56
N THR A 318 -10.47 -2.05 11.86
CA THR A 318 -9.16 -2.63 12.12
C THR A 318 -8.46 -2.90 10.79
N ALA A 319 -7.41 -2.13 10.48
CA ALA A 319 -6.59 -2.28 9.29
C ALA A 319 -5.36 -3.16 9.58
N GLN A 320 -5.12 -4.14 8.70
CA GLN A 320 -3.91 -4.95 8.73
C GLN A 320 -2.98 -4.49 7.61
N GLY A 321 -1.79 -4.02 7.97
CA GLY A 321 -0.79 -3.51 7.03
C GLY A 321 0.61 -3.69 7.60
N PRO A 322 1.66 -3.61 6.77
CA PRO A 322 3.01 -3.56 7.30
C PRO A 322 3.18 -2.33 8.21
N ASP A 323 4.12 -2.40 9.14
CA ASP A 323 4.68 -1.20 9.77
C ASP A 323 5.35 -0.29 8.71
N PHE A 324 5.70 0.94 9.08
CA PHE A 324 6.28 1.88 8.10
C PHE A 324 7.71 1.50 7.68
N TYR A 325 8.40 0.64 8.43
CA TYR A 325 9.68 0.02 8.02
C TYR A 325 9.52 -1.23 7.15
N HIS A 326 8.29 -1.70 6.92
CA HIS A 326 8.01 -2.96 6.23
C HIS A 326 8.69 -4.20 6.84
N SER A 327 8.94 -4.16 8.14
CA SER A 327 9.61 -5.19 8.92
C SER A 327 8.64 -6.25 9.46
N GLU A 328 7.41 -5.85 9.79
CA GLU A 328 6.40 -6.72 10.38
C GLU A 328 4.97 -6.34 9.99
N GLN A 329 4.06 -7.29 10.16
CA GLN A 329 2.63 -7.11 9.90
C GLN A 329 1.95 -6.66 11.19
N VAL A 330 1.31 -5.50 11.16
CA VAL A 330 0.62 -4.92 12.32
C VAL A 330 -0.87 -4.75 12.04
N SER A 331 -1.63 -4.65 13.13
CA SER A 331 -3.07 -4.43 13.14
C SER A 331 -3.32 -3.13 13.90
N ARG A 332 -4.03 -2.18 13.27
CA ARG A 332 -4.30 -0.85 13.84
C ARG A 332 -5.76 -0.51 13.67
N ASP A 333 -6.38 0.02 14.71
CA ASP A 333 -7.72 0.58 14.63
C ASP A 333 -7.65 2.00 14.07
N ILE A 334 -8.32 2.20 12.94
CA ILE A 334 -8.26 3.43 12.17
C ILE A 334 -9.65 3.95 11.79
N TYR A 335 -9.75 5.28 11.68
CA TYR A 335 -10.78 5.91 10.89
C TYR A 335 -10.32 6.07 9.43
N GLN A 336 -11.17 5.62 8.51
CA GLN A 336 -11.14 6.10 7.14
C GLN A 336 -11.94 7.41 7.09
N VAL A 337 -11.36 8.47 6.54
CA VAL A 337 -12.01 9.78 6.44
C VAL A 337 -12.10 10.26 5.00
N ARG A 338 -13.16 10.97 4.67
CA ARG A 338 -13.27 11.73 3.44
C ARG A 338 -12.60 13.09 3.65
N SER A 339 -11.38 13.26 3.14
CA SER A 339 -10.66 14.54 3.18
C SER A 339 -9.47 14.53 2.22
N VAL A 340 -8.95 15.72 1.89
CA VAL A 340 -7.74 15.87 1.07
C VAL A 340 -6.51 15.87 1.97
N VAL A 341 -5.97 14.68 2.25
CA VAL A 341 -4.74 14.51 3.02
C VAL A 341 -3.52 14.68 2.12
N ARG A 342 -2.58 15.51 2.56
CA ARG A 342 -1.33 15.81 1.85
C ARG A 342 -0.11 15.49 2.71
N PRO A 343 1.06 15.18 2.09
CA PRO A 343 2.32 15.06 2.82
C PRO A 343 2.55 16.27 3.72
N GLY A 344 2.95 16.04 4.97
CA GLY A 344 3.10 17.05 6.03
C GLY A 344 1.92 17.16 6.98
N ASN A 345 0.73 16.64 6.64
CA ASN A 345 -0.37 16.49 7.63
C ASN A 345 -0.12 15.33 8.61
N SER A 346 0.78 14.39 8.29
CA SER A 346 1.12 13.27 9.16
C SER A 346 1.53 13.75 10.55
N GLY A 347 0.98 13.11 11.57
CA GLY A 347 1.11 13.42 12.99
C GLY A 347 0.15 14.50 13.47
N GLY A 348 -0.62 15.13 12.58
CA GLY A 348 -1.65 16.11 12.93
C GLY A 348 -2.93 15.46 13.46
N PRO A 349 -3.74 16.21 14.23
CA PRO A 349 -4.97 15.68 14.78
C PRO A 349 -6.10 15.68 13.74
N LEU A 350 -6.98 14.69 13.86
CA LEU A 350 -8.36 14.76 13.38
C LEU A 350 -9.21 15.35 14.50
N LEU A 351 -9.67 16.59 14.34
CA LEU A 351 -10.44 17.33 15.35
C LEU A 351 -11.95 17.16 15.15
N SER A 352 -12.69 16.97 16.23
CA SER A 352 -14.14 17.15 16.27
C SER A 352 -14.49 18.64 16.16
N LEU A 353 -15.78 18.95 15.97
CA LEU A 353 -16.25 20.34 15.93
C LEU A 353 -16.12 21.08 17.27
N ASP A 354 -16.05 20.33 18.37
CA ASP A 354 -15.89 20.85 19.73
C ASP A 354 -14.39 21.01 20.12
N GLY A 355 -13.47 20.64 19.23
CA GLY A 355 -12.03 20.82 19.42
C GLY A 355 -11.31 19.66 20.11
N THR A 356 -11.99 18.55 20.38
CA THR A 356 -11.41 17.29 20.85
C THR A 356 -10.74 16.52 19.72
N VAL A 357 -9.84 15.59 20.04
CA VAL A 357 -9.06 14.80 19.07
C VAL A 357 -9.68 13.41 18.92
N TYR A 358 -10.23 13.13 17.73
CA TYR A 358 -10.67 11.79 17.33
C TYR A 358 -9.51 10.84 17.01
N GLY A 359 -8.35 11.39 16.64
CA GLY A 359 -7.20 10.55 16.29
C GLY A 359 -6.05 11.28 15.61
N VAL A 360 -5.07 10.51 15.13
CA VAL A 360 -3.83 11.01 14.52
C VAL A 360 -3.75 10.65 13.04
N VAL A 361 -3.68 11.65 12.16
CA VAL A 361 -3.55 11.45 10.71
C VAL A 361 -2.19 10.83 10.41
N PHE A 362 -2.16 9.69 9.69
CA PHE A 362 -0.90 9.00 9.38
C PHE A 362 -0.70 8.70 7.89
N ALA A 363 -1.77 8.54 7.11
CA ALA A 363 -1.66 8.19 5.69
C ALA A 363 -2.79 8.76 4.82
N ALA A 364 -2.54 8.79 3.51
CA ALA A 364 -3.54 9.06 2.47
C ALA A 364 -3.66 7.83 1.55
N ALA A 365 -4.84 7.60 0.99
CA ALA A 365 -5.01 6.58 -0.03
C ALA A 365 -4.21 6.94 -1.30
N THR A 366 -3.59 5.94 -1.93
CA THR A 366 -2.78 6.14 -3.14
C THR A 366 -3.59 6.15 -4.43
N ASN A 367 -4.82 5.66 -4.36
CA ASN A 367 -5.75 5.47 -5.47
C ASN A 367 -7.02 6.33 -5.37
N GLU A 368 -7.18 7.11 -4.30
CA GLU A 368 -8.36 7.93 -4.03
C GLU A 368 -7.97 9.28 -3.40
N ASP A 369 -8.17 10.37 -4.14
CA ASP A 369 -7.68 11.70 -3.75
C ASP A 369 -8.36 12.28 -2.50
N GLU A 370 -9.56 11.80 -2.14
CA GLU A 370 -10.36 12.27 -1.00
C GLU A 370 -10.47 11.22 0.12
N THR A 371 -9.48 10.35 0.27
CA THR A 371 -9.48 9.33 1.33
C THR A 371 -8.21 9.44 2.16
N GLY A 372 -8.39 9.71 3.46
CA GLY A 372 -7.35 9.75 4.48
C GLY A 372 -7.51 8.64 5.50
N TYR A 373 -6.43 8.33 6.22
CA TYR A 373 -6.40 7.35 7.30
C TYR A 373 -5.87 7.99 8.58
N VAL A 374 -6.56 7.72 9.68
CA VAL A 374 -6.34 8.32 11.00
C VAL A 374 -6.31 7.19 12.04
N LEU A 375 -5.27 7.10 12.86
CA LEU A 375 -5.23 6.20 14.01
C LEU A 375 -6.25 6.69 15.04
N THR A 376 -7.12 5.83 15.56
CA THR A 376 -8.14 6.26 16.52
C THR A 376 -7.51 6.78 17.81
N ALA A 377 -8.22 7.64 18.54
CA ALA A 377 -7.81 8.08 19.87
C ALA A 377 -7.58 6.90 20.83
N GLU A 378 -8.40 5.84 20.72
CA GLU A 378 -8.24 4.61 21.50
C GLU A 378 -6.93 3.88 21.14
N GLU A 379 -6.60 3.76 19.84
CA GLU A 379 -5.37 3.11 19.37
C GLU A 379 -4.10 3.80 19.91
N VAL A 380 -4.13 5.13 20.07
CA VAL A 380 -2.96 5.91 20.53
C VAL A 380 -2.92 6.15 22.04
N SER A 381 -3.92 5.65 22.79
CA SER A 381 -4.11 5.94 24.21
C SER A 381 -2.94 5.44 25.09
N GLU A 382 -2.47 4.22 24.89
CA GLU A 382 -1.33 3.65 25.64
C GLU A 382 -0.04 4.46 25.42
N ASN A 383 0.15 4.95 24.19
CA ASN A 383 1.29 5.79 23.83
C ASN A 383 1.18 7.19 24.46
N ALA A 384 -0.03 7.75 24.54
CA ALA A 384 -0.30 9.01 25.24
C ALA A 384 0.03 8.90 26.74
N GLU A 385 -0.47 7.86 27.41
CA GLU A 385 -0.23 7.59 28.83
C GLU A 385 1.26 7.39 29.14
N THR A 386 1.93 6.56 28.33
CA THR A 386 3.37 6.31 28.47
C THR A 386 4.18 7.58 28.24
N GLY A 387 3.80 8.39 27.25
CA GLY A 387 4.48 9.65 26.94
C GLY A 387 4.32 10.72 28.01
N ALA A 388 3.15 10.79 28.66
CA ALA A 388 2.91 11.68 29.79
C ALA A 388 3.82 11.35 30.99
N ALA A 389 4.08 10.06 31.22
CA ALA A 389 4.93 9.59 32.32
C ALA A 389 6.44 9.57 32.00
N SER A 390 6.81 9.67 30.72
CA SER A 390 8.20 9.50 30.25
C SER A 390 8.96 10.83 30.17
N SER A 391 10.25 10.80 30.52
CA SER A 391 11.18 11.94 30.46
C SER A 391 12.54 11.59 29.84
N ASP A 392 12.89 10.31 29.76
CA ASP A 392 14.17 9.88 29.24
C ASP A 392 14.15 9.86 27.71
N PRO A 393 15.19 10.40 27.02
CA PRO A 393 15.27 10.34 25.57
C PRO A 393 15.32 8.89 25.06
N VAL A 394 14.57 8.61 23.99
CA VAL A 394 14.62 7.33 23.27
C VAL A 394 15.19 7.48 21.86
N SER A 395 15.64 6.37 21.30
CA SER A 395 16.16 6.34 19.92
C SER A 395 15.03 6.45 18.91
N THR A 396 15.24 7.26 17.87
CA THR A 396 14.40 7.38 16.67
C THR A 396 14.74 6.33 15.60
N GLN A 397 15.53 5.32 15.96
CA GLN A 397 15.94 4.20 15.11
C GLN A 397 16.59 4.66 13.79
N THR A 398 16.46 3.86 12.73
CA THR A 398 17.06 4.11 11.41
C THR A 398 16.09 4.83 10.46
N CYS A 399 16.57 5.16 9.27
CA CYS A 399 15.75 5.66 8.18
C CYS A 399 14.68 4.63 7.77
N ASP A 400 13.53 5.16 7.35
CA ASP A 400 12.39 4.48 6.75
C ASP A 400 12.67 3.96 5.32
#